data_AF-A0A939KB35-F1
#
_entry.id   AF-A0A939KB35-F1
#
_cell.length_a   1.000
_cell.length_b   1.000
_cell.length_c   1.000
_cell.angle_alpha   90.00
_cell.angle_beta   90.00
_cell.angle_gamma   90.00
#
_symmetry.space_group_name_H-M   'P 1'
#
loop_
_entity.id
_entity.type
_entity.pdbx_description
1 polymer ?
#
loop_
_entity_poly.entity_id
_entity_poly.type
_entity_poly.pdbx_seq_one_letter_code
_entity_poly.pdbx_strand_id
1 'polypeptide(L)' 'MPAKDLFHNTVKTALTKDGWTIDVYDEFFSRKFIQRIIGEYDLKLLIFNPDQEEIVIWRD' A
#
# COMPACT_ATOMS: atom_id res chain seq x y z
N MET A 1 -2.70 26.95 -8.52
CA MET A 1 -1.47 26.22 -8.90
C MET A 1 -1.18 25.24 -7.77
N PRO A 2 -1.42 23.93 -7.95
CA PRO A 2 -1.71 23.05 -6.83
C PRO A 2 -0.43 22.48 -6.22
N ALA A 3 -0.19 22.78 -4.95
CA ALA A 3 0.83 22.12 -4.11
C ALA A 3 0.56 20.62 -3.84
N LYS A 4 -0.40 20.03 -4.58
CA LYS A 4 -0.87 18.65 -4.43
C LYS A 4 0.01 17.64 -5.18
N ASP A 5 0.83 18.11 -6.14
CA ASP A 5 1.60 17.24 -7.03
C ASP A 5 3.03 16.95 -6.55
N LEU A 6 3.56 17.68 -5.57
CA LEU A 6 4.95 17.47 -5.15
C LEU A 6 5.10 16.22 -4.28
N PHE A 7 4.19 16.03 -3.32
CA PHE A 7 4.23 14.87 -2.41
C PHE A 7 3.82 13.58 -3.11
N HIS A 8 2.78 13.63 -3.94
CA HIS A 8 2.29 12.48 -4.69
C HIS A 8 3.37 11.89 -5.61
N ASN A 9 4.00 12.74 -6.42
CA ASN A 9 5.06 12.30 -7.34
C ASN A 9 6.31 11.82 -6.61
N THR A 10 6.65 12.42 -5.46
CA THR A 10 7.81 12.01 -4.65
C THR A 10 7.59 10.64 -4.03
N VAL A 11 6.41 10.39 -3.46
CA VAL A 11 6.06 9.10 -2.86
C VAL A 11 5.96 8.01 -3.94
N LYS A 12 5.30 8.28 -5.07
CA LYS A 12 5.24 7.37 -6.22
C LYS A 12 6.63 7.02 -6.72
N THR A 13 7.48 8.03 -6.95
CA THR A 13 8.87 7.80 -7.40
C THR A 13 9.68 7.01 -6.39
N ALA A 14 9.53 7.24 -5.09
CA ALA A 14 10.24 6.49 -4.06
C ALA A 14 9.81 5.00 -4.02
N LEU A 15 8.50 4.74 -4.06
CA LEU A 15 7.95 3.37 -4.06
C LEU A 15 8.34 2.58 -5.32
N THR A 16 8.29 3.21 -6.50
CA THR A 16 8.70 2.59 -7.76
C THR A 16 10.22 2.37 -7.83
N LYS A 17 11.02 3.27 -7.24
CA LYS A 17 12.49 3.20 -7.27
C LYS A 17 13.06 2.14 -6.34
N ASP A 18 12.35 1.80 -5.26
CA ASP A 18 12.72 0.72 -4.34
C ASP A 18 12.25 -0.66 -4.81
N GLY A 19 11.55 -0.76 -5.95
CA GLY A 19 11.17 -2.03 -6.57
C GLY A 19 10.13 -2.82 -5.78
N TRP A 20 9.36 -2.18 -4.89
CA TRP A 20 8.26 -2.81 -4.19
C TRP A 20 7.08 -2.90 -5.15
N THR A 21 7.06 -3.96 -5.94
CA THR A 21 5.94 -4.30 -6.79
C THR A 21 4.77 -4.80 -5.91
N ILE A 22 3.53 -4.68 -6.42
CA ILE A 22 2.30 -5.11 -5.73
C ILE A 22 2.37 -6.58 -5.27
N ASP A 23 3.19 -7.39 -5.93
CA ASP A 23 3.49 -8.77 -5.59
C ASP A 23 4.15 -8.93 -4.21
N VAL A 24 5.05 -8.02 -3.78
CA VAL A 24 5.66 -8.03 -2.44
C VAL A 24 4.60 -7.78 -1.38
N TYR A 25 3.66 -6.89 -1.69
CA TYR A 25 2.50 -6.65 -0.84
C TYR A 25 1.65 -7.92 -0.71
N ASP A 26 1.24 -8.51 -1.82
CA ASP A 26 0.40 -9.71 -1.84
C ASP A 26 1.08 -10.91 -1.17
N GLU A 27 2.38 -11.11 -1.41
CA GLU A 27 3.15 -12.20 -0.81
C GLU A 27 3.33 -12.00 0.70
N PHE A 28 3.57 -10.77 1.16
CA PHE A 28 3.74 -10.50 2.59
C PHE A 28 2.42 -10.65 3.35
N PHE A 29 1.34 -10.01 2.86
CA PHE A 29 0.06 -9.99 3.55
C PHE A 29 -0.70 -11.32 3.43
N SER A 30 -0.40 -12.18 2.45
CA SER A 30 -0.96 -13.54 2.38
C SER A 30 -0.41 -14.49 3.46
N ARG A 31 0.68 -14.12 4.15
CA ARG A 31 1.28 -14.96 5.21
C ARG A 31 0.31 -15.10 6.39
N LYS A 32 0.10 -16.35 6.84
CA LYS A 32 -0.83 -16.69 7.94
C LYS A 32 -0.55 -15.90 9.23
N PHE A 33 0.73 -15.68 9.54
CA PHE A 33 1.13 -14.88 10.71
C PHE A 33 0.61 -13.44 10.61
N ILE A 34 0.75 -12.81 9.44
CA ILE A 34 0.29 -11.44 9.21
C ILE A 34 -1.23 -11.35 9.28
N GLN A 35 -1.94 -12.29 8.63
CA GLN A 35 -3.41 -12.37 8.73
C GLN A 35 -3.89 -12.53 10.18
N ARG A 36 -3.16 -13.30 11.00
CA ARG A 36 -3.46 -13.45 12.43
C ARG A 36 -3.29 -12.14 13.18
N ILE A 37 -2.17 -11.43 13.00
CA ILE A 37 -1.92 -10.13 13.63
C ILE A 37 -2.96 -9.09 13.23
N ILE A 38 -3.36 -9.06 11.95
CA ILE A 38 -4.41 -8.14 11.46
C ILE A 38 -5.71 -8.37 12.21
N GLY A 39 -6.12 -9.63 12.39
CA GLY A 39 -7.34 -9.97 13.13
C GLY A 39 -7.23 -9.75 14.65
N GLU A 40 -6.07 -10.05 15.25
CA GLU A 40 -5.86 -9.89 16.70
C GLU A 40 -5.87 -8.42 17.15
N TYR A 41 -5.37 -7.52 16.31
CA TYR A 41 -5.24 -6.10 16.62
C TYR A 41 -6.25 -5.20 15.89
N ASP A 42 -7.22 -5.79 15.18
CA ASP A 42 -8.24 -5.05 14.41
C ASP A 42 -7.62 -3.99 13.48
N LEU A 43 -6.55 -4.39 12.78
CA LEU A 43 -5.77 -3.46 11.96
C LEU A 43 -6.55 -3.10 10.70
N LYS A 44 -6.93 -1.82 10.62
CA LYS A 44 -7.54 -1.25 9.43
C LYS A 44 -6.49 -1.00 8.35
N LEU A 45 -6.69 -1.58 7.18
CA LEU A 45 -5.74 -1.51 6.08
C LEU A 45 -6.33 -0.73 4.91
N LEU A 46 -5.52 0.19 4.39
CA LEU A 46 -5.76 0.92 3.15
C LEU A 46 -4.61 0.62 2.19
N ILE A 47 -4.92 -0.08 1.10
CA ILE A 47 -3.93 -0.46 0.09
C ILE A 47 -4.11 0.43 -1.13
N PHE A 48 -3.11 1.26 -1.40
CA PHE A 48 -3.11 2.19 -2.53
C PHE A 48 -2.17 1.70 -3.63
N ASN A 49 -2.68 1.62 -4.85
CA ASN A 49 -1.88 1.38 -6.04
C ASN A 49 -1.36 2.73 -6.58
N PRO A 50 -0.04 3.01 -6.48
CA PRO A 50 0.51 4.28 -6.92
C PRO A 50 0.52 4.44 -8.44
N ASP A 51 0.55 3.36 -9.21
CA ASP A 51 0.59 3.42 -10.67
C ASP A 51 -0.77 3.84 -11.24
N GLN A 52 -1.84 3.25 -10.71
CA GLN A 52 -3.22 3.50 -11.12
C GLN A 52 -3.91 4.61 -10.29
N GLU A 53 -3.27 5.07 -9.23
CA GLU A 53 -3.76 6.12 -8.32
C GLU A 53 -5.12 5.79 -7.68
N GLU A 54 -5.30 4.52 -7.30
CA GLU A 54 -6.55 4.00 -6.77
C GLU A 54 -6.35 3.23 -5.46
N ILE A 55 -7.42 3.14 -4.68
CA ILE A 55 -7.45 2.30 -3.48
C ILE A 55 -7.94 0.92 -3.91
N VAL A 56 -7.08 -0.08 -3.76
CA VAL A 56 -7.33 -1.45 -4.22
C VAL A 56 -8.15 -2.23 -3.20
N ILE A 57 -7.89 -2.02 -1.91
CA ILE A 57 -8.55 -2.74 -0.82
C ILE A 57 -8.82 -1.79 0.34
N TRP A 58 -10.03 -1.93 0.87
CA TRP A 58 -10.47 -1.39 2.15
C TRP A 58 -10.79 -2.58 3.07
N ARG A 59 -10.12 -2.66 4.22
CA ARG A 59 -10.42 -3.65 5.25
C ARG A 59 -10.63 -2.93 6.57
N ASP A 60 -11.87 -3.02 7.07
CA ASP A 60 -12.30 -2.52 8.38
C ASP A 60 -12.06 -3.53 9.49
#